data_AF-A0A820N8N1-F1
#
_entry.id   AF-A0A820N8N1-F1
#
_cell.length_a   1.000
_cell.length_b   1.000
_cell.length_c   1.000
_cell.angle_alpha   90.00
_cell.angle_beta   90.00
_cell.angle_gamma   90.00
#
_symmetry.space_group_name_H-M   'P 1'
#
loop_
_entity.id
_entity.type
_entity.pdbx_description
1 polymer ?
#
loop_
_entity_poly.entity_id
_entity_poly.type
_entity_poly.pdbx_seq_one_letter_code
_entity_poly.pdbx_strand_id
1 'polypeptide(L)'
;LLLFGLLLGVVLPIISWVLWKKFPNIKWLALINFPIILATTINIPPAPAAAFTTWFLMGFIFNFILYRYAHEWWEKYAYVFSAAMSCGVAICGFVIFITLQSHGIEFPQWWGTGGPTRDGCPLEIANYSGFVLTNKEL
;
A
#
# COMPACT_ATOMS: atom_id res chain seq x y z
N LEU A 1 -11.79 -19.70 3.53
CA LEU A 1 -10.66 -18.73 3.62
C LEU A 1 -10.89 -17.67 4.70
N LEU A 2 -12.01 -16.93 4.69
CA LEU A 2 -12.31 -15.90 5.71
C LEU A 2 -12.30 -16.40 7.17
N LEU A 3 -12.83 -17.59 7.45
CA LEU A 3 -12.85 -18.20 8.80
C LEU A 3 -11.45 -18.58 9.34
N PHE A 4 -10.53 -19.03 8.48
CA PHE A 4 -9.15 -19.34 8.87
C PHE A 4 -8.30 -18.08 9.08
N GLY A 5 -8.59 -17.00 8.33
CA GLY A 5 -7.96 -15.69 8.54
C GLY A 5 -8.28 -15.07 9.90
N LEU A 6 -9.49 -15.30 10.42
CA LEU A 6 -9.91 -14.84 11.75
C LEU A 6 -9.13 -15.55 12.88
N LEU A 7 -8.97 -16.88 12.77
CA LEU A 7 -8.21 -17.67 13.74
C LEU A 7 -6.73 -17.28 13.77
N LEU A 8 -6.12 -17.06 12.60
CA LEU A 8 -4.78 -16.49 12.51
C LEU A 8 -4.73 -15.11 13.16
N GLY A 9 -5.69 -14.23 12.87
CA GLY A 9 -5.78 -12.89 13.47
C GLY A 9 -5.85 -12.88 15.01
N VAL A 10 -6.42 -13.91 15.64
CA VAL A 10 -6.45 -14.07 17.11
C VAL A 10 -5.17 -14.74 17.64
N VAL A 11 -4.60 -15.69 16.91
CA VAL A 11 -3.39 -16.42 17.34
C VAL A 11 -2.13 -15.55 17.27
N LEU A 12 -2.02 -14.68 16.27
CA LEU A 12 -0.90 -13.75 16.09
C LEU A 12 -0.62 -12.83 17.30
N PRO A 13 -1.60 -12.08 17.84
CA PRO A 13 -1.37 -11.21 19.01
C PRO A 13 -1.08 -12.00 20.29
N ILE A 14 -1.63 -13.21 20.41
CA ILE A 14 -1.37 -14.11 21.55
C ILE A 14 0.09 -14.60 21.52
N ILE A 15 0.63 -14.96 20.35
CA ILE A 15 2.03 -15.35 20.21
C ILE A 15 2.96 -14.18 20.55
N SER A 16 2.66 -12.95 20.06
CA SER A 16 3.46 -11.78 20.42
C SER A 16 3.42 -11.46 21.92
N TRP A 17 2.27 -11.68 22.58
CA TRP A 17 2.12 -11.49 24.01
C TRP A 17 2.92 -12.52 24.83
N VAL A 18 2.92 -13.79 24.41
CA VAL A 18 3.74 -14.84 25.03
C VAL A 18 5.23 -14.60 24.84
N LEU A 19 5.66 -14.16 23.65
CA LEU A 19 7.06 -13.83 23.36
C LEU A 19 7.55 -12.65 24.21
N TRP A 20 6.73 -11.60 24.37
CA TRP A 20 7.06 -10.44 25.20
C TRP A 20 7.20 -10.80 26.68
N LYS A 21 6.36 -11.72 27.18
CA LYS A 21 6.41 -12.18 28.57
C LYS A 21 7.59 -13.10 28.88
N LYS A 22 8.13 -13.82 27.88
CA LYS A 22 9.24 -14.78 28.04
C LYS A 22 10.62 -14.15 27.88
N PHE A 23 10.74 -13.02 27.18
CA PHE A 23 12.02 -12.33 26.96
C PHE A 23 11.97 -10.82 27.33
N PRO A 24 11.91 -10.47 28.63
CA PRO A 24 11.84 -9.07 29.09
C PRO A 24 13.11 -8.25 28.85
N ASN A 25 14.24 -8.89 28.51
CA ASN A 25 15.53 -8.23 28.31
C ASN A 25 15.76 -7.66 26.90
N ILE A 26 14.93 -8.00 25.90
CA ILE A 26 15.13 -7.57 24.51
C ILE A 26 14.06 -6.53 24.13
N LYS A 27 14.33 -5.26 24.44
CA LYS A 27 13.41 -4.13 24.16
C LYS A 27 13.06 -3.98 22.67
N TRP A 28 13.90 -4.48 21.76
CA TRP A 28 13.64 -4.46 20.31
C TRP A 28 12.54 -5.43 19.86
N LEU A 29 12.33 -6.53 20.59
CA LEU A 29 11.28 -7.52 20.25
C LEU A 29 9.87 -6.98 20.55
N ALA A 30 9.75 -6.01 21.45
CA ALA A 30 8.50 -5.30 21.73
C ALA A 30 8.12 -4.28 20.63
N LEU A 31 9.08 -3.81 19.83
CA LEU A 31 8.83 -2.90 18.71
C LEU A 31 8.39 -3.63 17.44
N ILE A 32 8.67 -4.94 17.33
CA ILE A 32 8.31 -5.75 16.16
C ILE A 32 6.83 -6.15 16.26
N ASN A 33 5.98 -5.34 15.63
CA ASN A 33 4.57 -5.66 15.44
C ASN A 33 4.41 -6.65 14.28
N PHE A 34 4.53 -7.94 14.58
CA PHE A 34 4.17 -9.03 13.66
C PHE A 34 2.85 -8.84 12.89
N PRO A 35 1.76 -8.31 13.47
CA PRO A 35 0.54 -8.04 12.69
C PRO A 35 0.75 -7.03 11.55
N ILE A 36 1.61 -6.02 11.71
CA ILE A 36 1.89 -5.03 10.66
C ILE A 36 2.68 -5.68 9.53
N ILE A 37 3.67 -6.52 9.86
CA ILE A 37 4.51 -7.22 8.87
C ILE A 37 3.68 -8.22 8.06
N LEU A 38 2.77 -8.94 8.71
CA LEU A 38 1.89 -9.89 8.02
C LEU A 38 0.82 -9.15 7.20
N ALA A 39 0.28 -8.03 7.68
CA ALA A 39 -0.67 -7.21 6.93
C ALA A 39 -0.06 -6.61 5.65
N THR A 40 1.20 -6.16 5.69
CA THR A 40 1.89 -5.64 4.51
C THR A 40 2.28 -6.76 3.55
N THR A 41 2.73 -7.91 4.07
CA THR A 41 3.18 -9.05 3.26
C THR A 41 2.04 -9.73 2.48
N ILE A 42 0.81 -9.72 3.00
CA ILE A 42 -0.37 -10.24 2.30
C ILE A 42 -0.66 -9.46 1.00
N ASN A 43 -0.31 -8.17 0.94
CA ASN A 43 -0.54 -7.33 -0.23
C ASN A 43 0.66 -7.29 -1.21
N ILE A 44 1.77 -7.96 -0.91
CA ILE A 44 2.96 -8.00 -1.78
C ILE A 44 2.75 -8.78 -3.10
N PRO A 45 2.07 -9.95 -3.14
CA PRO A 45 2.05 -10.74 -4.37
C PRO A 45 1.30 -10.12 -5.57
N PRO A 46 0.39 -9.14 -5.42
CA PRO A 46 -0.26 -8.50 -6.57
C PRO A 46 -0.12 -6.97 -6.66
N ALA A 47 0.56 -6.28 -5.74
CA ALA A 47 0.62 -4.81 -5.76
C ALA A 47 1.87 -4.27 -6.48
N PRO A 48 1.71 -3.27 -7.38
CA PRO A 48 2.82 -2.69 -8.13
C PRO A 48 3.85 -2.07 -7.16
N ALA A 49 5.14 -2.26 -7.47
CA ALA A 49 6.23 -1.80 -6.62
C ALA A 49 6.16 -0.29 -6.32
N ALA A 50 5.64 0.49 -7.27
CA ALA A 50 5.42 1.92 -7.12
C ALA A 50 4.51 2.26 -5.92
N ALA A 51 3.44 1.50 -5.69
CA ALA A 51 2.51 1.76 -4.59
C ALA A 51 3.19 1.54 -3.21
N PHE A 52 4.06 0.53 -3.10
CA PHE A 52 4.83 0.29 -1.88
C PHE A 52 5.86 1.38 -1.61
N THR A 53 6.59 1.82 -2.64
CA THR A 53 7.58 2.90 -2.49
C THR A 53 6.90 4.19 -2.08
N THR A 54 5.74 4.54 -2.68
CA THR A 54 4.97 5.74 -2.29
C THR A 54 4.41 5.62 -0.89
N TRP A 55 3.88 4.45 -0.49
CA TRP A 55 3.39 4.22 0.86
C TRP A 55 4.48 4.37 1.91
N PHE A 56 5.66 3.77 1.66
CA PHE A 56 6.81 3.90 2.55
C PHE A 56 7.32 5.35 2.62
N LEU A 57 7.41 6.03 1.48
CA LEU A 57 7.83 7.43 1.40
C LEU A 57 6.90 8.34 2.18
N MET A 58 5.58 8.21 1.98
CA MET A 58 4.60 8.99 2.73
C MET A 58 4.61 8.65 4.21
N GLY A 59 4.71 7.37 4.56
CA GLY A 59 4.89 6.92 5.94
C GLY A 59 6.09 7.58 6.61
N PHE A 60 7.23 7.63 5.92
CA PHE A 60 8.46 8.25 6.40
C PHE A 60 8.32 9.78 6.54
N ILE A 61 7.77 10.47 5.54
CA ILE A 61 7.58 11.92 5.60
C ILE A 61 6.68 12.30 6.79
N PHE A 62 5.53 11.64 6.93
CA PHE A 62 4.56 11.98 7.97
C PHE A 62 5.00 11.54 9.37
N ASN A 63 5.54 10.32 9.53
CA ASN A 63 5.88 9.79 10.86
C ASN A 63 7.28 10.15 11.34
N PHE A 64 8.23 10.42 10.43
CA PHE A 64 9.61 10.73 10.83
C PHE A 64 9.92 12.22 10.76
N ILE A 65 9.64 12.86 9.61
CA ILE A 65 9.96 14.28 9.41
C ILE A 65 8.94 15.14 10.16
N LEU A 66 7.67 14.98 9.86
CA LEU A 66 6.62 15.84 10.40
C LEU A 66 6.46 15.70 11.93
N TYR A 67 6.62 14.48 12.44
CA TYR A 67 6.67 14.24 13.88
C TYR A 67 7.84 14.95 14.58
N ARG A 68 9.02 15.00 13.94
CA ARG A 68 10.24 15.60 14.53
C ARG A 68 10.29 17.12 14.43
N TYR A 69 9.76 17.70 13.36
CA TYR A 69 9.84 19.15 13.10
C TYR A 69 8.58 19.92 13.50
N ALA A 70 7.40 19.28 13.53
CA ALA A 70 6.12 19.95 13.77
C ALA A 70 5.14 19.07 14.57
N HIS A 71 5.57 18.58 15.73
CA HIS A 71 4.79 17.67 16.57
C HIS A 71 3.38 18.19 16.90
N GLU A 72 3.25 19.45 17.32
CA GLU A 72 1.94 20.04 17.66
C GLU A 72 0.97 20.14 16.48
N TRP A 73 1.51 20.30 15.26
CA TRP A 73 0.71 20.31 14.04
C TRP A 73 0.31 18.88 13.66
N TRP A 74 1.24 17.94 13.77
CA TRP A 74 1.01 16.53 13.44
C TRP A 74 -0.12 15.92 14.28
N GLU A 75 -0.12 16.16 15.60
CA GLU A 75 -1.15 15.63 16.51
C GLU A 75 -2.56 16.14 16.16
N LYS A 76 -2.69 17.39 15.72
CA LYS A 76 -3.98 18.01 15.43
C LYS A 76 -4.49 17.71 14.01
N TYR A 77 -3.60 17.64 13.02
CA TYR A 77 -3.98 17.67 11.61
C TYR A 77 -3.67 16.39 10.82
N ALA A 78 -2.92 15.43 11.37
CA ALA A 78 -2.58 14.19 10.63
C ALA A 78 -3.82 13.42 10.15
N TYR A 79 -4.87 13.34 10.99
CA TYR A 79 -6.10 12.66 10.62
C TYR A 79 -6.87 13.41 9.52
N VAL A 80 -6.98 14.74 9.65
CA VAL A 80 -7.66 15.60 8.66
C VAL A 80 -6.93 15.53 7.31
N PHE A 81 -5.59 15.49 7.33
CA PHE A 81 -4.79 15.36 6.11
C PHE A 81 -5.03 14.03 5.39
N SER A 82 -5.11 12.91 6.13
CA SER A 82 -5.44 11.60 5.56
C SER A 82 -6.84 11.60 4.90
N ALA A 83 -7.83 12.19 5.58
CA ALA A 83 -9.17 12.36 5.02
C ALA A 83 -9.14 13.25 3.77
N ALA A 84 -8.39 14.35 3.80
CA ALA A 84 -8.24 15.26 2.67
C ALA A 84 -7.60 14.60 1.45
N MET A 85 -6.57 13.76 1.62
CA MET A 85 -6.00 12.99 0.50
C MET A 85 -7.02 12.04 -0.13
N SER A 86 -7.82 11.35 0.69
CA SER A 86 -8.86 10.44 0.19
C SER A 86 -9.92 11.18 -0.63
N CYS A 87 -10.36 12.34 -0.14
CA CYS A 87 -11.26 13.23 -0.88
C CYS A 87 -10.60 13.82 -2.13
N GLY A 88 -9.32 14.18 -2.06
CA GLY A 88 -8.55 14.73 -3.17
C GLY A 88 -8.46 13.77 -4.34
N VAL A 89 -8.19 12.48 -4.08
CA VAL A 89 -8.17 11.45 -5.13
C VAL A 89 -9.53 11.32 -5.80
N ALA A 90 -10.63 11.33 -5.03
CA ALA A 90 -11.98 11.29 -5.57
C ALA A 90 -12.30 12.53 -6.44
N ILE A 91 -11.92 13.72 -5.99
CA ILE A 91 -12.11 14.97 -6.74
C ILE A 91 -11.29 14.96 -8.03
N CYS A 92 -10.02 14.56 -7.97
CA CYS A 92 -9.17 14.43 -9.17
C CYS A 92 -9.78 13.45 -10.18
N GLY A 93 -10.26 12.29 -9.71
CA GLY A 93 -10.93 11.31 -10.56
C GLY A 93 -12.19 11.88 -11.22
N PHE A 94 -13.01 12.61 -10.46
CA PHE A 94 -14.20 13.27 -10.98
C PHE A 94 -13.87 14.32 -12.07
N VAL A 95 -12.85 15.14 -11.84
CA VAL A 95 -12.39 16.14 -12.81
C VAL A 95 -11.86 15.48 -14.09
N ILE A 96 -11.05 14.43 -13.97
CA ILE A 96 -10.53 13.66 -15.11
C ILE A 96 -11.68 13.02 -15.90
N PHE A 97 -12.69 12.46 -15.22
CA PHE A 97 -13.86 11.87 -15.86
C PHE A 97 -14.62 12.90 -16.70
N ILE A 98 -14.92 14.07 -16.13
CA ILE A 98 -15.65 15.13 -16.84
C ILE A 98 -14.82 15.70 -17.99
N THR A 99 -13.52 15.93 -17.80
CA THR A 99 -12.70 16.59 -18.82
C THR A 99 -12.35 15.67 -19.99
N LEU A 100 -11.96 14.43 -19.72
CA LEU A 100 -11.42 13.52 -20.73
C LEU A 100 -12.42 12.44 -21.13
N GLN A 101 -12.93 11.68 -20.15
CA GLN A 101 -13.75 10.49 -20.42
C GLN A 101 -15.13 10.85 -20.98
N SER A 102 -15.72 11.97 -20.57
CA SER A 102 -17.03 12.42 -21.07
C SER A 102 -17.01 12.83 -22.55
N HIS A 103 -15.86 13.29 -23.05
CA HIS A 103 -15.68 13.69 -24.45
C HIS A 103 -15.15 12.55 -25.33
N GLY A 104 -15.03 11.32 -24.78
CA GLY A 104 -14.52 10.16 -25.51
C GLY A 104 -13.06 10.29 -25.94
N ILE A 105 -12.28 11.16 -25.29
CA ILE A 105 -10.87 11.37 -25.60
C ILE A 105 -10.07 10.25 -24.93
N GLU A 106 -9.51 9.36 -25.74
CA GLU A 106 -8.57 8.35 -25.26
C GLU A 106 -7.25 9.01 -24.84
N PHE A 107 -6.68 8.56 -23.72
CA PHE A 107 -5.39 9.07 -23.25
C PHE A 107 -4.30 8.76 -24.29
N PRO A 108 -3.44 9.74 -24.63
CA PRO A 108 -2.36 9.50 -25.59
C PRO A 108 -1.44 8.40 -25.09
N GLN A 109 -1.02 7.50 -25.98
CA GLN A 109 -0.04 6.46 -25.67
C GLN A 109 1.34 7.12 -25.55
N TRP A 110 1.87 7.18 -24.33
CA TRP A 110 3.22 7.67 -24.03
C TRP A 110 3.98 6.63 -23.22
N TRP A 111 5.26 6.87 -22.93
CA TRP A 111 6.12 5.90 -22.24
C TRP A 111 5.60 5.40 -20.88
N GLY A 112 4.65 6.11 -20.24
CA GLY A 112 3.97 5.67 -19.01
C GLY A 112 2.53 5.15 -19.17
N THR A 113 1.97 5.06 -20.39
CA THR A 113 0.59 4.57 -20.63
C THR A 113 0.48 3.72 -21.91
N GLY A 114 1.58 3.55 -22.64
CA GLY A 114 1.65 2.97 -23.98
C GLY A 114 2.06 1.49 -24.06
N GLY A 115 2.16 0.79 -22.93
CA GLY A 115 2.67 -0.58 -22.86
C GLY A 115 1.57 -1.62 -22.63
N PRO A 116 1.80 -2.91 -22.98
CA PRO A 116 0.94 -4.02 -22.58
C PRO A 116 0.93 -4.25 -21.05
N THR A 117 1.82 -3.58 -20.32
CA THR A 117 1.95 -3.62 -18.86
C THR A 117 1.86 -2.20 -18.28
N ARG A 118 1.37 -2.05 -17.04
CA ARG A 118 1.15 -0.74 -16.41
C ARG A 118 2.46 -0.04 -16.07
N ASP A 119 3.52 -0.81 -15.84
CA ASP A 119 4.85 -0.32 -15.47
C ASP A 119 5.87 -0.39 -16.62
N GLY A 120 5.46 -0.77 -17.83
CA GLY A 120 6.36 -0.95 -18.99
C GLY A 120 7.32 -2.14 -18.86
N CYS A 121 7.24 -2.91 -17.78
CA CYS A 121 7.99 -4.14 -17.56
C CYS A 121 7.17 -5.36 -17.98
N PRO A 122 7.64 -6.22 -18.90
CA PRO A 122 6.92 -7.43 -19.34
C PRO A 122 6.62 -8.44 -18.22
N LEU A 123 7.33 -8.34 -17.09
CA LEU A 123 7.26 -9.31 -15.98
C LEU A 123 6.28 -8.91 -14.87
N GLU A 124 5.65 -7.72 -14.94
CA GLU A 124 4.66 -7.27 -13.95
C GLU A 124 3.44 -8.21 -13.87
N ILE A 125 3.09 -8.85 -15.00
CA ILE A 125 1.97 -9.79 -15.13
C ILE A 125 2.42 -11.26 -14.99
N ALA A 126 3.70 -11.50 -14.71
CA ALA A 126 4.21 -12.85 -14.56
C ALA A 126 3.77 -13.44 -13.22
N ASN A 127 3.11 -14.59 -13.25
CA ASN A 127 2.79 -15.36 -12.05
C ASN A 127 4.07 -16.00 -11.43
N TYR A 128 3.92 -16.69 -10.29
CA TYR A 128 5.03 -17.37 -9.59
C TYR A 128 5.74 -18.46 -10.44
N SER A 129 5.19 -18.82 -11.60
CA SER A 129 5.80 -19.74 -12.57
C SER A 129 6.39 -19.04 -13.81
N GLY A 130 6.46 -17.70 -13.82
CA GLY A 130 7.09 -16.91 -14.89
C GLY A 130 6.25 -16.79 -16.17
N PHE A 131 4.97 -17.15 -16.14
CA PHE A 131 4.07 -17.07 -17.29
C PHE A 131 3.39 -15.69 -17.34
N VAL A 132 3.63 -14.94 -18.42
CA VAL A 132 3.03 -13.63 -18.69
C VAL A 132 1.73 -13.86 -19.45
N LEU A 133 0.59 -13.51 -18.84
CA LEU A 133 -0.72 -13.50 -19.52
C LEU A 133 -0.81 -12.26 -20.43
N THR A 134 -0.06 -12.25 -21.54
CA THR A 134 -0.33 -11.30 -22.62
C THR A 134 -1.65 -11.69 -23.29
N ASN A 135 -2.59 -10.76 -23.39
CA ASN A 135 -3.84 -10.87 -24.17
C ASN A 135 -3.52 -11.15 -25.66
N LYS A 136 -3.18 -12.39 -25.98
CA LYS A 136 -3.00 -12.90 -27.35
C LYS A 136 -3.71 -14.24 -27.59
N GLU A 137 -4.54 -14.69 -26.64
CA GLU A 137 -5.31 -15.95 -26.69
C GLU A 137 -6.83 -15.73 -26.45
N LEU A 138 -7.35 -14.52 -26.71
CA LEU A 138 -8.78 -14.23 -26.91
C LEU A 138 -8.94 -13.23 -28.07
#